data_AF-A0AAV7ZVZ4-F1
#
_entry.id   AF-A0AAV7ZVZ4-F1
#
_cell.length_a   1.000
_cell.length_b   1.000
_cell.length_c   1.000
_cell.angle_alpha   90.00
_cell.angle_beta   90.00
_cell.angle_gamma   90.00
#
_symmetry.space_group_name_H-M   'P 1'
#
loop_
_entity.id
_entity.type
_entity.pdbx_description
1 polymer ?
#
loop_
_entity_poly.entity_id
_entity_poly.type
_entity_poly.pdbx_seq_one_letter_code
_entity_poly.pdbx_strand_id
1 'polypeptide(L)'
;MSLFIQSPLEKLKLNQKNEFADLHIRNIYMIAENYFPTTCRRLKVNEIIIIEITPIQNGVNSIENKNEDLVSIITKYQIETIQNTNPFSMALNGVIDAAVNGGINMYVNAFLQDKYLKDYPSDENLVLKMKQLLVNQLYILNVGLSLHNRLCPDNFRPFHDKMKIQFDDMKEKLVSYLKDMKPDEIFK
;
A
#
# COMPACT_ATOMS: atom_id res chain seq x y z
N MET A 1 25.82 9.06 16.08
CA MET A 1 24.61 8.56 15.41
C MET A 1 23.66 9.74 15.19
N SER A 2 23.80 10.46 14.07
CA SER A 2 23.22 11.79 13.82
C SER A 2 21.71 11.84 14.00
N LEU A 3 21.17 12.92 14.57
CA LEU A 3 19.73 13.09 14.70
C LEU A 3 19.14 13.30 13.30
N PHE A 4 18.24 12.42 12.88
CA PHE A 4 17.50 12.55 11.63
C PHE A 4 16.21 13.32 11.88
N ILE A 5 16.09 14.52 11.34
CA ILE A 5 14.81 15.24 11.29
C ILE A 5 14.25 15.08 9.88
N GLN A 6 13.18 14.29 9.75
CA GLN A 6 12.39 14.24 8.51
C GLN A 6 11.47 15.47 8.45
N SER A 7 11.67 16.32 7.45
CA SER A 7 10.81 17.47 7.14
C SER A 7 9.78 17.11 6.04
N PRO A 8 8.71 17.91 5.83
CA PRO A 8 7.43 17.42 5.34
C PRO A 8 7.50 16.92 3.89
N LEU A 9 6.67 15.92 3.61
CA LEU A 9 6.46 15.34 2.29
C LEU A 9 6.05 16.43 1.29
N GLU A 10 6.92 16.79 0.37
CA GLU A 10 6.56 17.65 -0.75
C GLU A 10 5.93 16.78 -1.85
N LYS A 11 4.64 17.00 -2.13
CA LYS A 11 3.92 16.35 -3.23
C LYS A 11 3.97 17.26 -4.45
N LEU A 12 4.70 16.85 -5.48
CA LEU A 12 4.66 17.52 -6.77
C LEU A 12 3.53 16.88 -7.57
N LYS A 13 2.58 17.66 -8.08
CA LYS A 13 1.52 17.19 -8.99
C LYS A 13 1.69 17.90 -10.34
N LEU A 14 1.83 17.14 -11.42
CA LEU A 14 2.01 17.68 -12.78
C LEU A 14 0.70 17.68 -13.60
N ASN A 15 -0.27 16.79 -13.35
CA ASN A 15 -1.60 16.81 -13.97
C ASN A 15 -2.74 16.25 -13.08
N GLN A 16 -4.01 16.53 -13.47
CA GLN A 16 -5.23 16.21 -12.69
C GLN A 16 -5.88 14.85 -12.97
N LYS A 17 -5.49 14.09 -14.02
CA LYS A 17 -6.23 12.88 -14.42
C LYS A 17 -5.98 11.66 -13.53
N ASN A 18 -4.77 11.50 -12.99
CA ASN A 18 -4.45 10.46 -12.03
C ASN A 18 -3.46 11.02 -11.01
N GLU A 19 -3.96 11.31 -9.80
CA GLU A 19 -3.15 11.93 -8.74
C GLU A 19 -1.95 11.08 -8.31
N PHE A 20 -1.94 9.78 -8.60
CA PHE A 20 -0.87 8.85 -8.23
C PHE A 20 0.19 8.69 -9.31
N ALA A 21 -0.14 8.93 -10.58
CA ALA A 21 0.80 8.80 -11.69
C ALA A 21 1.89 9.88 -11.66
N ASP A 22 1.57 11.05 -11.11
CA ASP A 22 2.47 12.20 -11.04
C ASP A 22 2.98 12.46 -9.61
N LEU A 23 2.68 11.59 -8.64
CA LEU A 23 2.99 11.84 -7.23
C LEU A 23 4.45 11.53 -6.90
N HIS A 24 5.32 12.52 -7.08
CA HIS A 24 6.69 12.47 -6.54
C HIS A 24 6.68 12.83 -5.06
N ILE A 25 7.49 12.12 -4.28
CA ILE A 25 7.70 12.41 -2.86
C ILE A 25 9.17 12.75 -2.66
N ARG A 26 9.45 13.87 -1.98
CA ARG A 26 10.80 14.19 -1.49
C ARG A 26 10.86 14.02 0.01
N ASN A 27 11.75 13.14 0.45
CA ASN A 27 12.15 13.02 1.85
C ASN A 27 13.40 13.89 2.07
N ILE A 28 13.26 14.89 2.93
CA ILE A 28 14.36 15.80 3.28
C ILE A 28 14.85 15.41 4.67
N TYR A 29 16.09 14.94 4.74
CA TYR A 29 16.79 14.59 5.96
C TYR A 29 17.74 15.72 6.31
N MET A 30 17.50 16.36 7.46
CA MET A 30 18.41 17.35 8.02
C MET A 30 19.25 16.72 9.11
N ILE A 31 20.57 16.76 8.93
CA ILE A 31 21.55 16.26 9.88
C ILE A 31 22.05 17.43 10.71
N ALA A 32 21.74 17.40 12.01
CA ALA A 32 22.23 18.40 12.95
C ALA A 32 23.74 18.19 13.26
N GLU A 33 24.42 19.27 13.62
CA GLU A 33 25.83 19.27 14.03
C GLU A 33 26.08 18.41 15.29
N ASN A 34 25.05 18.19 16.12
CA ASN A 34 25.13 17.35 17.32
C ASN A 34 23.79 16.66 17.64
N TYR A 35 23.73 15.86 18.70
CA TYR A 35 22.54 15.10 19.11
C TYR A 35 21.70 15.87 20.13
N PHE A 36 20.37 15.76 20.05
CA PHE A 36 19.52 16.17 21.16
C PHE A 36 19.47 15.07 22.25
N PRO A 37 19.31 15.44 23.53
CA PRO A 37 19.21 16.80 24.05
C PRO A 37 20.58 17.50 24.17
N THR A 38 20.59 18.83 24.03
CA THR A 38 21.75 19.68 24.36
C THR A 38 21.33 20.85 25.25
N THR A 39 22.29 21.65 25.72
CA THR A 39 22.00 22.93 26.42
C THR A 39 21.29 23.95 25.52
N CYS A 40 21.40 23.79 24.19
CA CYS A 40 20.71 24.60 23.21
C CYS A 40 19.42 23.91 22.74
N ARG A 41 18.34 24.70 22.59
CA ARG A 41 17.05 24.20 22.06
C ARG A 41 17.01 24.07 20.54
N ARG A 42 18.08 24.49 19.86
CA ARG A 42 18.25 24.44 18.41
C ARG A 42 19.71 24.11 18.11
N LEU A 43 19.92 23.33 17.06
CA LEU A 43 21.24 23.00 16.54
C LEU A 43 21.31 23.46 15.08
N LYS A 44 22.51 23.81 14.64
CA LYS A 44 22.78 24.11 13.23
C LYS A 44 22.61 22.82 12.42
N VAL A 45 21.98 22.94 11.25
CA VAL A 45 21.96 21.86 10.26
C VAL A 45 23.31 21.87 9.55
N ASN A 46 24.04 20.77 9.66
CA ASN A 46 25.33 20.60 9.03
C ASN A 46 25.20 20.07 7.60
N GLU A 47 24.22 19.20 7.37
CA GLU A 47 24.00 18.55 6.08
C GLU A 47 22.50 18.38 5.80
N ILE A 48 22.13 18.48 4.53
CA ILE A 48 20.76 18.25 4.03
C ILE A 48 20.86 17.19 2.94
N ILE A 49 20.19 16.06 3.14
CA ILE A 49 20.07 14.98 2.16
C ILE A 49 18.64 14.97 1.63
N ILE A 50 18.47 14.99 0.32
CA ILE A 50 17.16 14.92 -0.34
C ILE A 50 17.09 13.59 -1.07
N ILE A 51 16.10 12.77 -0.71
CA ILE A 51 15.79 11.52 -1.39
C ILE A 51 14.46 11.70 -2.12
N GLU A 52 14.48 11.58 -3.44
CA GLU A 52 13.27 11.59 -4.26
C GLU A 52 12.78 10.16 -4.49
N ILE A 53 11.47 9.98 -4.29
CA ILE A 53 10.75 8.74 -4.51
C ILE A 53 9.84 8.97 -5.71
N THR A 54 10.01 8.16 -6.75
CA THR A 54 9.21 8.25 -7.97
C THR A 54 7.77 7.78 -7.71
N PRO A 55 6.80 8.17 -8.56
CA PRO A 55 5.40 7.76 -8.41
C PRO A 55 5.21 6.24 -8.31
N ILE A 56 5.94 5.47 -9.12
CA ILE A 56 5.88 4.00 -9.07
C ILE A 56 6.51 3.43 -7.78
N GLN A 57 7.65 3.97 -7.32
CA GLN A 57 8.25 3.56 -6.05
C GLN A 57 7.31 3.85 -4.88
N ASN A 58 6.66 5.00 -4.89
CA ASN A 58 5.66 5.35 -3.91
C ASN A 58 4.45 4.39 -3.95
N GLY A 59 3.99 4.02 -5.15
CA GLY A 59 2.94 3.01 -5.32
C GLY A 59 3.34 1.64 -4.75
N VAL A 60 4.55 1.16 -5.05
CA VAL A 60 5.12 -0.09 -4.51
C VAL A 60 5.14 -0.04 -2.98
N ASN A 61 5.74 1.00 -2.40
CA ASN A 61 5.84 1.16 -0.95
C ASN A 61 4.46 1.24 -0.28
N SER A 62 3.50 1.90 -0.93
CA SER A 62 2.13 2.02 -0.41
C SER A 62 1.40 0.67 -0.35
N ILE A 63 1.55 -0.17 -1.38
CA ILE A 63 0.96 -1.52 -1.40
C ILE A 63 1.67 -2.42 -0.38
N GLU A 64 3.01 -2.35 -0.31
CA GLU A 64 3.83 -3.13 0.63
C GLU A 64 3.45 -2.83 2.09
N ASN A 65 3.45 -1.55 2.49
CA ASN A 65 3.04 -1.13 3.84
C ASN A 65 1.61 -1.58 4.15
N LYS A 66 0.69 -1.48 3.18
CA LYS A 66 -0.70 -1.88 3.40
C LYS A 66 -0.84 -3.39 3.59
N ASN A 67 -0.04 -4.17 2.88
CA ASN A 67 0.02 -5.62 3.05
C ASN A 67 0.58 -5.99 4.43
N GLU A 68 1.63 -5.31 4.90
CA GLU A 68 2.18 -5.52 6.24
C GLU A 68 1.15 -5.19 7.34
N ASP A 69 0.44 -4.06 7.22
CA ASP A 69 -0.65 -3.71 8.13
C ASP A 69 -1.73 -4.80 8.17
N LEU A 70 -2.13 -5.33 7.01
CA LEU A 70 -3.12 -6.39 6.90
C LEU A 70 -2.63 -7.70 7.55
N VAL A 71 -1.39 -8.09 7.31
CA VAL A 71 -0.79 -9.28 7.94
C VAL A 71 -0.74 -9.11 9.46
N SER A 72 -0.34 -7.95 9.94
CA SER A 72 -0.29 -7.62 11.37
C SER A 72 -1.67 -7.75 12.03
N ILE A 73 -2.71 -7.15 11.44
CA ILE A 73 -4.06 -7.24 12.00
C ILE A 73 -4.63 -8.66 11.91
N ILE A 74 -4.42 -9.38 10.79
CA ILE A 74 -4.87 -10.78 10.67
C ILE A 74 -4.22 -11.64 11.75
N THR A 75 -2.90 -11.53 11.92
CA THR A 75 -2.14 -12.27 12.93
C THR A 75 -2.67 -11.99 14.34
N LYS A 76 -2.94 -10.72 14.65
CA LYS A 76 -3.52 -10.31 15.92
C LYS A 76 -4.85 -11.02 16.20
N TYR A 77 -5.77 -11.03 15.24
CA TYR A 77 -7.08 -11.69 15.36
C TYR A 77 -7.03 -13.23 15.29
N GLN A 78 -5.92 -13.82 14.84
CA GLN A 78 -5.70 -15.27 14.89
C GLN A 78 -5.25 -15.73 16.29
N ILE A 79 -4.39 -14.96 16.95
CA ILE A 79 -3.78 -15.32 18.23
C ILE A 79 -4.66 -14.89 19.41
N GLU A 80 -5.21 -13.68 19.36
CA GLU A 80 -5.98 -13.11 20.46
C GLU A 80 -7.48 -13.39 20.28
N THR A 81 -8.17 -13.74 21.38
CA THR A 81 -9.64 -13.83 21.38
C THR A 81 -10.23 -12.42 21.48
N ILE A 82 -10.36 -11.74 20.34
CA ILE A 82 -10.88 -10.37 20.25
C ILE A 82 -12.38 -10.40 19.94
N GLN A 83 -13.17 -9.78 20.81
CA GLN A 83 -14.64 -9.70 20.65
C GLN A 83 -15.08 -8.65 19.61
N ASN A 84 -14.31 -7.57 19.45
CA ASN A 84 -14.66 -6.49 18.54
C ASN A 84 -14.04 -6.70 17.15
N THR A 85 -14.86 -7.08 16.17
CA THR A 85 -14.43 -7.29 14.78
C THR A 85 -14.34 -6.00 13.96
N ASN A 86 -14.83 -4.85 14.45
CA ASN A 86 -14.94 -3.62 13.65
C ASN A 86 -13.59 -3.12 13.08
N PRO A 87 -12.49 -3.09 13.85
CA PRO A 87 -11.18 -2.70 13.29
C PRO A 87 -10.73 -3.63 12.16
N PHE A 88 -11.02 -4.93 12.28
CA PHE A 88 -10.68 -5.92 11.27
C PHE A 88 -11.55 -5.76 10.01
N SER A 89 -12.86 -5.60 10.20
CA SER A 89 -13.81 -5.30 9.12
C SER A 89 -13.43 -4.04 8.36
N MET A 90 -13.04 -2.97 9.08
CA MET A 90 -12.60 -1.70 8.48
C MET A 90 -11.28 -1.85 7.70
N ALA A 91 -10.33 -2.61 8.23
CA ALA A 91 -9.05 -2.84 7.55
C ALA A 91 -9.22 -3.61 6.23
N LEU A 92 -10.03 -4.70 6.23
CA LEU A 92 -10.32 -5.47 5.02
C LEU A 92 -11.12 -4.64 4.01
N ASN A 93 -12.23 -4.05 4.44
CA ASN A 93 -13.10 -3.26 3.55
C ASN A 93 -12.39 -2.04 2.97
N GLY A 94 -11.48 -1.42 3.73
CA GLY A 94 -10.71 -0.27 3.27
C GLY A 94 -9.80 -0.57 2.08
N VAL A 95 -9.42 -1.84 1.87
CA VAL A 95 -8.64 -2.28 0.70
C VAL A 95 -9.55 -2.82 -0.41
N ILE A 96 -10.58 -3.59 -0.04
CA ILE A 96 -11.53 -4.20 -0.98
C ILE A 96 -12.40 -3.14 -1.68
N ASP A 97 -12.94 -2.19 -0.92
CA ASP A 97 -13.85 -1.15 -1.39
C ASP A 97 -13.24 0.24 -1.17
N ALA A 98 -12.09 0.47 -1.80
CA ALA A 98 -11.34 1.73 -1.71
C ALA A 98 -11.98 2.86 -2.55
N ALA A 99 -13.29 3.09 -2.39
CA ALA A 99 -14.09 4.04 -3.14
C ALA A 99 -13.60 5.51 -3.04
N VAL A 100 -12.88 5.85 -1.95
CA VAL A 100 -12.41 7.23 -1.69
C VAL A 100 -11.04 7.50 -2.32
N ASN A 101 -10.12 6.54 -2.27
CA ASN A 101 -8.73 6.72 -2.72
C ASN A 101 -8.47 6.11 -4.11
N GLY A 102 -9.51 5.60 -4.78
CA GLY A 102 -9.42 4.96 -6.10
C GLY A 102 -8.86 3.54 -6.10
N GLY A 103 -8.31 3.08 -4.97
CA GLY A 103 -7.87 1.70 -4.77
C GLY A 103 -6.79 1.24 -5.73
N ILE A 104 -6.77 -0.07 -5.99
CA ILE A 104 -5.78 -0.71 -6.86
C ILE A 104 -5.90 -0.21 -8.31
N ASN A 105 -7.09 0.21 -8.75
CA ASN A 105 -7.32 0.73 -10.09
C ASN A 105 -6.43 1.94 -10.41
N MET A 106 -6.05 2.75 -9.41
CA MET A 106 -5.16 3.90 -9.64
C MET A 106 -3.77 3.45 -10.08
N TYR A 107 -3.23 2.40 -9.46
CA TYR A 107 -1.93 1.82 -9.82
C TYR A 107 -1.99 1.08 -11.15
N VAL A 108 -3.06 0.32 -11.38
CA VAL A 108 -3.27 -0.40 -12.64
C VAL A 108 -3.34 0.55 -13.84
N ASN A 109 -4.11 1.62 -13.72
CA ASN A 109 -4.29 2.60 -14.80
C ASN A 109 -3.04 3.47 -15.00
N ALA A 110 -2.18 3.62 -13.98
CA ALA A 110 -0.95 4.40 -14.08
C ALA A 110 0.24 3.59 -14.60
N PHE A 111 0.50 2.42 -14.00
CA PHE A 111 1.79 1.74 -14.10
C PHE A 111 1.73 0.38 -14.79
N LEU A 112 0.54 -0.24 -14.88
CA LEU A 112 0.36 -1.58 -15.45
C LEU A 112 -0.12 -1.55 -16.91
N GLN A 113 -0.11 -0.39 -17.55
CA GLN A 113 -0.42 -0.24 -18.97
C GLN A 113 0.81 -0.53 -19.83
N ASP A 114 0.66 -1.20 -20.97
CA ASP A 114 1.76 -1.51 -21.90
C ASP A 114 2.54 -0.26 -22.36
N LYS A 115 1.88 0.89 -22.38
CA LYS A 115 2.50 2.16 -22.73
C LYS A 115 3.53 2.62 -21.68
N TYR A 116 3.31 2.35 -20.40
CA TYR A 116 4.17 2.85 -19.32
C TYR A 116 5.62 2.36 -19.48
N LEU A 117 5.82 1.05 -19.70
CA LEU A 117 7.16 0.47 -19.85
C LEU A 117 7.86 0.87 -21.16
N LYS A 118 7.12 1.34 -22.17
CA LYS A 118 7.72 1.94 -23.38
C LYS A 118 8.34 3.30 -23.07
N ASP A 119 7.68 4.08 -22.21
CA ASP A 119 8.13 5.41 -21.80
C ASP A 119 9.20 5.33 -20.68
N TYR A 120 9.12 4.32 -19.81
CA TYR A 120 10.01 4.12 -18.64
C TYR A 120 10.55 2.68 -18.55
N PRO A 121 11.44 2.25 -19.46
CA PRO A 121 11.95 0.88 -19.48
C PRO A 121 12.77 0.50 -18.23
N SER A 122 13.41 1.48 -17.58
CA SER A 122 14.19 1.25 -16.35
C SER A 122 13.34 0.83 -15.14
N ASP A 123 12.02 1.02 -15.20
CA ASP A 123 11.09 0.71 -14.11
C ASP A 123 10.56 -0.73 -14.16
N GLU A 124 11.01 -1.57 -15.10
CA GLU A 124 10.54 -2.95 -15.29
C GLU A 124 10.52 -3.76 -13.98
N ASN A 125 11.60 -3.69 -13.18
CA ASN A 125 11.69 -4.38 -11.90
C ASN A 125 10.67 -3.87 -10.87
N LEU A 126 10.37 -2.56 -10.87
CA LEU A 126 9.40 -1.96 -9.96
C LEU A 126 7.98 -2.32 -10.36
N VAL A 127 7.68 -2.36 -11.66
CA VAL A 127 6.40 -2.85 -12.20
C VAL A 127 6.20 -4.32 -11.84
N LEU A 128 7.22 -5.15 -12.00
CA LEU A 128 7.17 -6.56 -11.61
C LEU A 128 6.93 -6.72 -10.10
N LYS A 129 7.67 -5.99 -9.25
CA LYS A 129 7.47 -5.99 -7.79
C LYS A 129 6.05 -5.55 -7.43
N MET A 130 5.52 -4.52 -8.08
CA MET A 130 4.14 -4.07 -7.87
C MET A 130 3.13 -5.18 -8.20
N LYS A 131 3.27 -5.86 -9.35
CA LYS A 131 2.41 -6.99 -9.72
C LYS A 131 2.44 -8.10 -8.67
N GLN A 132 3.63 -8.48 -8.20
CA GLN A 132 3.81 -9.48 -7.13
C GLN A 132 3.13 -9.07 -5.81
N LEU A 133 3.26 -7.79 -5.42
CA LEU A 133 2.62 -7.28 -4.21
C LEU A 133 1.09 -7.27 -4.31
N LEU A 134 0.52 -6.99 -5.49
CA LEU A 134 -0.92 -7.06 -5.73
C LEU A 134 -1.45 -8.49 -5.65
N VAL A 135 -0.70 -9.46 -6.18
CA VAL A 135 -1.00 -10.88 -6.02
C VAL A 135 -0.97 -11.28 -4.54
N ASN A 136 0.08 -10.91 -3.82
CA ASN A 136 0.19 -11.17 -2.39
C ASN A 136 -0.97 -10.51 -1.61
N GLN A 137 -1.39 -9.31 -2.00
CA GLN A 137 -2.52 -8.62 -1.39
C GLN A 137 -3.83 -9.42 -1.54
N LEU A 138 -4.08 -10.01 -2.73
CA LEU A 138 -5.24 -10.89 -2.93
C LEU A 138 -5.20 -12.11 -2.02
N TYR A 139 -4.02 -12.73 -1.86
CA TYR A 139 -3.84 -13.85 -0.94
C TYR A 139 -4.13 -13.45 0.52
N ILE A 140 -3.52 -12.36 0.98
CA ILE A 140 -3.70 -11.83 2.34
C ILE A 140 -5.18 -11.50 2.61
N LEU A 141 -5.86 -10.86 1.67
CA LEU A 141 -7.29 -10.55 1.78
C LEU A 141 -8.16 -11.82 1.83
N ASN A 142 -7.84 -12.84 1.04
CA ASN A 142 -8.57 -14.12 1.08
C ASN A 142 -8.44 -14.83 2.43
N VAL A 143 -7.22 -14.85 3.00
CA VAL A 143 -6.97 -15.35 4.36
C VAL A 143 -7.74 -14.53 5.39
N GLY A 144 -7.70 -13.20 5.28
CA GLY A 144 -8.39 -12.28 6.16
C GLY A 144 -9.91 -12.43 6.12
N LEU A 145 -10.51 -12.55 4.94
CA LEU A 145 -11.93 -12.79 4.75
C LEU A 145 -12.35 -14.15 5.31
N SER A 146 -11.53 -15.20 5.13
CA SER A 146 -11.79 -16.52 5.71
C SER A 146 -11.80 -16.48 7.24
N LEU A 147 -10.86 -15.74 7.85
CA LEU A 147 -10.85 -15.52 9.30
C LEU A 147 -12.06 -14.69 9.75
N HIS A 148 -12.37 -13.61 9.03
CA HIS A 148 -13.52 -12.77 9.32
C HIS A 148 -14.81 -13.57 9.25
N ASN A 149 -14.93 -14.50 8.29
CA ASN A 149 -16.08 -15.38 8.17
C ASN A 149 -16.27 -16.25 9.42
N ARG A 150 -15.21 -16.59 10.17
CA ARG A 150 -15.33 -17.35 11.42
C ARG A 150 -15.67 -16.47 12.62
N LEU A 151 -15.16 -15.24 12.65
CA LEU A 151 -15.27 -14.34 13.80
C LEU A 151 -16.50 -13.40 13.73
N CYS A 152 -17.07 -13.20 12.54
CA CYS A 152 -18.13 -12.23 12.31
C CYS A 152 -19.43 -12.63 13.03
N PRO A 153 -20.00 -11.74 13.88
CA PRO A 153 -21.28 -11.99 14.52
C PRO A 153 -22.44 -11.93 13.49
N ASP A 154 -23.55 -12.59 13.81
CA ASP A 154 -24.66 -12.80 12.86
C ASP A 154 -25.24 -11.50 12.29
N ASN A 155 -25.30 -10.44 13.10
CA ASN A 155 -25.77 -9.12 12.69
C ASN A 155 -24.85 -8.43 11.65
N PHE A 156 -23.58 -8.84 11.54
CA PHE A 156 -22.63 -8.32 10.55
C PHE A 156 -22.47 -9.24 9.32
N ARG A 157 -23.22 -10.35 9.23
CA ARG A 157 -23.16 -11.26 8.07
C ARG A 157 -23.43 -10.62 6.72
N PRO A 158 -24.49 -9.79 6.56
CA PRO A 158 -24.73 -9.13 5.29
C PRO A 158 -23.55 -8.25 4.84
N PHE A 159 -22.82 -7.66 5.79
CA PHE A 159 -21.63 -6.87 5.50
C PHE A 159 -20.46 -7.75 5.06
N HIS A 160 -20.25 -8.90 5.72
CA HIS A 160 -19.24 -9.87 5.28
C HIS A 160 -19.51 -10.39 3.86
N ASP A 161 -20.75 -10.76 3.56
CA ASP A 161 -21.13 -11.28 2.25
C ASP A 161 -20.92 -10.23 1.16
N LYS A 162 -21.27 -8.96 1.44
CA LYS A 162 -20.97 -7.83 0.56
C LYS A 162 -19.45 -7.71 0.30
N MET A 163 -18.62 -7.74 1.34
CA MET A 163 -17.16 -7.67 1.18
C MET A 163 -16.62 -8.81 0.31
N LYS A 164 -17.19 -10.02 0.45
CA LYS A 164 -16.78 -11.17 -0.34
C LYS A 164 -17.09 -10.98 -1.83
N ILE A 165 -18.29 -10.52 -2.16
CA ILE A 165 -18.68 -10.19 -3.54
C ILE A 165 -17.74 -9.13 -4.14
N GLN A 166 -17.47 -8.06 -3.39
CA GLN A 166 -16.57 -6.99 -3.85
C GLN A 166 -15.13 -7.47 -4.02
N PHE A 167 -14.68 -8.40 -3.16
CA PHE A 167 -13.37 -9.04 -3.30
C PHE A 167 -13.28 -9.91 -4.55
N ASP A 168 -14.32 -10.68 -4.87
CA ASP A 168 -14.36 -11.49 -6.08
C ASP A 168 -14.32 -10.60 -7.33
N ASP A 169 -15.10 -9.51 -7.38
CA ASP A 169 -15.05 -8.51 -8.46
C ASP A 169 -13.65 -7.88 -8.62
N MET A 170 -13.01 -7.54 -7.50
CA MET A 170 -11.67 -6.97 -7.45
C MET A 170 -10.63 -7.97 -7.97
N LYS A 171 -10.74 -9.24 -7.56
CA LYS A 171 -9.87 -10.33 -7.99
C LYS A 171 -9.99 -10.57 -9.49
N GLU A 172 -11.19 -10.66 -10.04
CA GLU A 172 -11.41 -10.84 -11.49
C GLU A 172 -10.79 -9.71 -12.31
N LYS A 173 -11.00 -8.46 -11.88
CA LYS A 173 -10.40 -7.29 -12.52
C LYS A 173 -8.87 -7.38 -12.48
N LEU A 174 -8.28 -7.67 -11.33
CA LEU A 174 -6.82 -7.76 -11.19
C LEU A 174 -6.21 -8.88 -12.03
N VAL A 175 -6.81 -10.07 -12.03
CA VAL A 175 -6.34 -11.21 -12.84
C VAL A 175 -6.28 -10.81 -14.32
N SER A 176 -7.18 -9.95 -14.79
CA SER A 176 -7.15 -9.48 -16.18
C SER A 176 -5.90 -8.67 -16.54
N TYR A 177 -5.28 -7.98 -15.57
CA TYR A 177 -4.04 -7.19 -15.73
C TYR A 177 -2.77 -7.97 -15.41
N LEU A 178 -2.92 -9.16 -14.80
CA LEU A 178 -1.81 -10.00 -14.37
C LEU A 178 -1.60 -11.23 -15.28
N LYS A 179 -2.27 -11.29 -16.44
CA LYS A 179 -2.26 -12.44 -17.35
C LYS A 179 -0.87 -12.88 -17.83
N ASP A 180 0.10 -11.97 -17.82
CA ASP A 180 1.49 -12.26 -18.21
C ASP A 180 2.31 -12.91 -17.08
N MET A 181 1.80 -12.94 -15.85
CA MET A 181 2.43 -13.66 -14.75
C MET A 181 2.07 -15.15 -14.80
N LYS A 182 3.02 -16.01 -14.44
CA LYS A 182 2.80 -17.46 -14.46
C LYS A 182 1.69 -17.83 -13.45
N PRO A 183 0.75 -18.74 -13.80
CA PRO A 183 -0.37 -19.12 -12.93
C PRO A 183 0.05 -19.59 -11.53
N ASP A 184 1.21 -20.25 -11.44
CA ASP A 184 1.77 -20.81 -10.20
C ASP A 184 2.20 -19.73 -9.18
N GLU A 185 2.36 -18.48 -9.63
CA GLU A 185 2.68 -17.34 -8.77
C GLU A 185 1.43 -16.62 -8.24
N ILE A 186 0.26 -16.84 -8.87
CA ILE A 186 -0.99 -16.12 -8.56
C ILE A 186 -1.81 -16.80 -7.45
N PHE A 187 -1.62 -18.11 -7.23
CA PHE A 187 -2.49 -18.93 -6.38
C PHE A 187 -1.77 -19.84 -5.36
N LYS A 188 -0.55 -19.49 -4.92
CA LYS A 188 0.06 -20.18 -3.76
C LYS A 188 -0.55 -19.76 -2.44
#